data_AF-A0A1G9ZA62-F1
#
_entry.id   AF-A0A1G9ZA62-F1
#
_cell.length_a   1.000
_cell.length_b   1.000
_cell.length_c   1.000
_cell.angle_alpha   90.00
_cell.angle_beta   90.00
_cell.angle_gamma   90.00
#
_symmetry.space_group_name_H-M   'P 1'
#
loop_
_entity.id
_entity.type
_entity.pdbx_description
1 polymer ?
#
loop_
_entity_poly.entity_id
_entity_poly.type
_entity_poly.pdbx_seq_one_letter_code
_entity_poly.pdbx_strand_id
1 'polypeptide(L)'
;MTLFGRRLPIVAAVLLAVGLAAGLAAPPDRIQGNLQRLMYVHVPAAWLAYLGFVITFGASVAWWWRRKPGHDRLAAAAAEVGVFFTGLAIVLGSVWGKPVWGVWWTWDPRLVTTALMFFVYLGYLALRRATLDPQVRARRAAVFGVVAFVQVPIVHMSVLWWRSLHQPPTVLRPGDPTIDHSMLAALLMNLLAFTVVFTVFLRARMRLAAAHDEADATPGPLAGDAVSAPRLEGVTRDG
;
A
#
# COMPACT_ATOMS: atom_id res chain seq x y z
N MET A 1 -16.39 16.83 -9.93
CA MET A 1 -15.70 16.45 -8.67
C MET A 1 -16.66 16.64 -7.50
N THR A 2 -17.04 15.58 -6.78
CA THR A 2 -17.95 15.74 -5.63
C THR A 2 -17.22 16.42 -4.47
N LEU A 3 -17.89 17.34 -3.76
CA LEU A 3 -17.38 18.09 -2.60
C LEU A 3 -16.71 17.18 -1.54
N PHE A 4 -17.24 15.97 -1.36
CA PHE A 4 -16.70 14.93 -0.48
C PHE A 4 -15.27 14.48 -0.85
N GLY A 5 -14.90 14.53 -2.15
CA GLY A 5 -13.57 14.15 -2.62
C GLY A 5 -12.47 15.14 -2.25
N ARG A 6 -12.80 16.43 -2.08
CA ARG A 6 -11.85 17.50 -1.74
C ARG A 6 -11.60 17.64 -0.23
N ARG A 7 -12.57 17.24 0.59
CA ARG A 7 -12.48 17.36 2.06
C ARG A 7 -11.68 16.23 2.71
N LEU A 8 -11.62 15.05 2.09
CA LEU A 8 -10.95 13.88 2.67
C LEU A 8 -9.44 14.11 2.95
N PRO A 9 -8.64 14.72 2.06
CA PRO A 9 -7.23 15.03 2.36
C PRO A 9 -7.07 16.00 3.54
N ILE A 10 -7.98 16.97 3.68
CA ILE A 10 -7.99 17.92 4.82
C ILE A 10 -8.28 17.16 6.11
N VAL A 11 -9.30 16.30 6.11
CA VAL A 11 -9.61 15.44 7.26
C VAL A 11 -8.43 14.54 7.61
N ALA A 12 -7.77 13.95 6.60
CA ALA A 12 -6.58 13.13 6.80
C ALA A 12 -5.45 13.93 7.47
N ALA A 13 -5.19 15.16 7.01
CA ALA A 13 -4.15 16.03 7.57
C ALA A 13 -4.46 16.43 9.03
N VAL A 14 -5.71 16.78 9.32
CA VAL A 14 -6.16 17.11 10.69
C VAL A 14 -6.04 15.90 11.60
N LEU A 15 -6.53 14.73 11.19
CA LEU A 15 -6.42 13.51 11.99
C LEU A 15 -4.96 13.09 12.21
N LEU A 16 -4.10 13.27 11.20
CA LEU A 16 -2.67 13.00 11.34
C LEU A 16 -2.03 13.96 12.37
N ALA A 17 -2.34 15.25 12.33
CA ALA A 17 -1.84 16.20 13.32
C ALA A 17 -2.33 15.87 14.74
N VAL A 18 -3.62 15.52 14.89
CA VAL A 18 -4.21 15.11 16.18
C VAL A 18 -3.58 13.79 16.67
N GLY A 19 -3.39 12.81 15.78
CA GLY A 19 -2.74 11.54 16.12
C GLY A 19 -1.31 11.73 16.58
N LEU A 20 -0.51 12.52 15.85
CA LEU A 20 0.87 12.81 16.24
C LEU A 20 0.93 13.56 17.58
N ALA A 21 0.05 14.55 17.80
CA ALA A 21 -0.06 15.24 19.09
C ALA A 21 -0.42 14.28 20.22
N ALA A 22 -1.38 13.37 20.02
CA ALA A 22 -1.73 12.34 20.99
C ALA A 22 -0.55 11.38 21.28
N GLY A 23 0.21 10.99 20.26
CA GLY A 23 1.41 10.17 20.40
C GLY A 23 2.54 10.87 21.17
N LEU A 24 2.64 12.19 21.06
CA LEU A 24 3.57 13.02 21.84
C LEU A 24 3.08 13.31 23.28
N ALA A 25 1.76 13.27 23.50
CA ALA A 25 1.16 13.46 24.83
C ALA A 25 1.07 12.17 25.66
N ALA A 26 1.09 11.00 25.02
CA ALA A 26 1.07 9.71 25.70
C ALA A 26 2.22 9.58 26.72
N PRO A 27 2.04 8.82 27.82
CA PRO A 27 3.11 8.62 28.79
C PRO A 27 4.30 7.88 28.16
N PRO A 28 5.54 8.15 28.62
CA PRO A 28 6.72 7.41 28.16
C PRO A 28 6.67 5.96 28.61
N ASP A 29 7.25 5.05 27.81
CA ASP A 29 7.38 3.66 28.21
C ASP A 29 8.35 3.50 29.38
N ARG A 30 8.11 2.50 30.24
CA ARG A 30 8.90 2.26 31.44
C ARG A 30 10.37 1.89 31.14
N ILE A 31 10.63 1.22 30.02
CA ILE A 31 11.97 0.72 29.65
C ILE A 31 12.59 1.62 28.58
N GLN A 32 11.84 1.91 27.51
CA GLN A 32 12.32 2.66 26.35
C GLN A 32 12.15 4.19 26.50
N GLY A 33 11.44 4.66 27.54
CA GLY A 33 11.20 6.09 27.74
C GLY A 33 10.48 6.73 26.55
N ASN A 34 10.95 7.89 26.11
CA ASN A 34 10.37 8.62 24.97
C ASN A 34 10.65 7.95 23.61
N LEU A 35 11.59 7.02 23.52
CA LEU A 35 11.91 6.34 22.27
C LEU A 35 10.74 5.51 21.74
N GLN A 36 9.94 4.94 22.66
CA GLN A 36 8.73 4.19 22.32
C GLN A 36 7.74 5.01 21.48
N ARG A 37 7.78 6.34 21.51
CA ARG A 37 6.85 7.18 20.71
C ARG A 37 6.93 6.91 19.21
N LEU A 38 8.04 6.37 18.70
CA LEU A 38 8.13 5.89 17.32
C LEU A 38 7.08 4.81 17.00
N MET A 39 6.59 4.07 18.00
CA MET A 39 5.49 3.11 17.87
C MET A 39 4.26 3.72 17.22
N TYR A 40 3.92 4.97 17.56
CA TYR A 40 2.71 5.64 17.09
C TYR A 40 2.73 5.95 15.58
N VAL A 41 3.88 5.85 14.91
CA VAL A 41 3.99 5.96 13.45
C VAL A 41 4.43 4.64 12.80
N HIS A 42 5.32 3.90 13.45
CA HIS A 42 5.84 2.63 12.95
C HIS A 42 4.75 1.54 12.91
N VAL A 43 4.01 1.36 14.01
CA VAL A 43 3.00 0.29 14.10
C VAL A 43 1.83 0.53 13.13
N PRO A 44 1.26 1.74 13.02
CA PRO A 44 0.28 2.03 11.97
C PRO A 44 0.81 1.77 10.56
N ALA A 45 2.06 2.14 10.26
CA ALA A 45 2.66 1.85 8.96
C ALA A 45 2.74 0.34 8.69
N ALA A 46 3.17 -0.46 9.66
CA ALA A 46 3.22 -1.92 9.53
C ALA A 46 1.82 -2.55 9.36
N TRP A 47 0.81 -2.05 10.09
CA TRP A 47 -0.57 -2.51 9.94
C TRP A 47 -1.13 -2.21 8.55
N LEU A 48 -0.84 -1.02 8.02
CA LEU A 48 -1.29 -0.64 6.69
C LEU A 48 -0.55 -1.36 5.56
N ALA A 49 0.69 -1.77 5.80
CA ALA A 49 1.38 -2.71 4.91
C ALA A 49 0.60 -4.04 4.81
N TYR A 50 0.10 -4.59 5.93
CA TYR A 50 -0.76 -5.77 5.88
C TYR A 50 -2.12 -5.50 5.23
N LEU A 51 -2.75 -4.36 5.56
CA LEU A 51 -4.02 -3.97 4.97
C LEU A 51 -3.94 -3.88 3.44
N GLY A 52 -2.83 -3.32 2.92
CA GLY A 52 -2.57 -3.29 1.48
C GLY A 52 -2.65 -4.69 0.88
N PHE A 53 -2.06 -5.71 1.52
CA PHE A 53 -2.05 -7.08 1.01
C PHE A 53 -3.43 -7.73 1.12
N VAL A 54 -4.15 -7.48 2.22
CA VAL A 54 -5.54 -7.93 2.38
C VAL A 54 -6.42 -7.38 1.26
N ILE A 55 -6.28 -6.08 0.94
CA ILE A 55 -7.06 -5.47 -0.15
C ILE A 55 -6.61 -6.02 -1.51
N THR A 56 -5.30 -6.15 -1.77
CA THR A 56 -4.78 -6.75 -3.00
C THR A 56 -5.29 -8.18 -3.21
N PHE A 57 -5.27 -8.99 -2.15
CA PHE A 57 -5.83 -10.34 -2.13
C PHE A 57 -7.33 -10.32 -2.44
N GLY A 58 -8.12 -9.58 -1.65
CA GLY A 58 -9.58 -9.54 -1.79
C GLY A 58 -10.03 -9.02 -3.16
N ALA A 59 -9.35 -8.00 -3.68
CA ALA A 59 -9.59 -7.46 -5.00
C ALA A 59 -9.18 -8.45 -6.12
N SER A 60 -8.08 -9.18 -5.95
CA SER A 60 -7.66 -10.23 -6.89
C SER A 60 -8.66 -11.39 -6.95
N VAL A 61 -9.17 -11.83 -5.79
CA VAL A 61 -10.22 -12.84 -5.69
C VAL A 61 -11.53 -12.33 -6.32
N ALA A 62 -11.93 -11.09 -6.01
CA ALA A 62 -13.12 -10.49 -6.59
C ALA A 62 -13.03 -10.33 -8.12
N TRP A 63 -11.83 -10.02 -8.64
CA TRP A 63 -11.58 -10.01 -10.08
C TRP A 63 -11.79 -11.39 -10.69
N TRP A 64 -11.33 -12.47 -10.04
CA TRP A 64 -11.51 -13.83 -10.55
C TRP A 64 -12.99 -14.20 -10.77
N TRP A 65 -13.86 -13.81 -9.84
CA TRP A 65 -15.30 -14.08 -9.93
C TRP A 65 -16.04 -13.16 -10.88
N ARG A 66 -15.75 -11.85 -10.85
CA ARG A 66 -16.57 -10.85 -11.55
C ARG A 66 -15.96 -10.32 -12.85
N ARG A 67 -14.65 -10.52 -13.05
CA ARG A 67 -13.85 -10.03 -14.19
C ARG A 67 -14.00 -8.54 -14.49
N LYS A 68 -14.38 -7.72 -13.49
CA LYS A 68 -14.54 -6.26 -13.67
C LYS A 68 -13.20 -5.55 -13.55
N PRO A 69 -12.85 -4.62 -14.47
CA PRO A 69 -11.60 -3.83 -14.43
C PRO A 69 -11.39 -3.08 -13.11
N GLY A 70 -12.46 -2.63 -12.46
CA GLY A 70 -12.37 -1.93 -11.17
C GLY A 70 -11.70 -2.74 -10.06
N HIS A 71 -11.87 -4.07 -10.01
CA HIS A 71 -11.19 -4.90 -9.02
C HIS A 71 -9.70 -5.05 -9.33
N ASP A 72 -9.33 -5.12 -10.62
CA ASP A 72 -7.93 -5.17 -11.03
C ASP A 72 -7.20 -3.86 -10.69
N ARG A 73 -7.83 -2.71 -10.94
CA ARG A 73 -7.33 -1.40 -10.52
C ARG A 73 -7.17 -1.33 -9.00
N LEU A 74 -8.14 -1.86 -8.24
CA LEU A 74 -8.10 -1.84 -6.78
C LEU A 74 -6.92 -2.66 -6.24
N ALA A 75 -6.68 -3.85 -6.82
CA ALA A 75 -5.54 -4.68 -6.45
C ALA A 75 -4.20 -3.97 -6.74
N ALA A 76 -4.08 -3.33 -7.92
CA ALA A 76 -2.89 -2.57 -8.29
C ALA A 76 -2.65 -1.38 -7.37
N ALA A 77 -3.67 -0.56 -7.14
CA ALA A 77 -3.60 0.62 -6.29
C ALA A 77 -3.26 0.26 -4.84
N ALA A 78 -3.87 -0.81 -4.30
CA ALA A 78 -3.56 -1.28 -2.95
C ALA A 78 -2.13 -1.81 -2.84
N ALA A 79 -1.62 -2.50 -3.86
CA ALA A 79 -0.23 -2.93 -3.90
C ALA A 79 0.76 -1.76 -3.90
N GLU A 80 0.51 -0.72 -4.70
CA GLU A 80 1.37 0.48 -4.74
C GLU A 80 1.41 1.23 -3.41
N VAL A 81 0.24 1.41 -2.77
CA VAL A 81 0.18 2.03 -1.43
C VAL A 81 0.81 1.12 -0.38
N GLY A 82 0.67 -0.20 -0.53
CA GLY A 82 1.30 -1.22 0.31
C GLY A 82 2.84 -1.16 0.27
N VAL A 83 3.44 -0.96 -0.92
CA VAL A 83 4.90 -0.72 -1.05
C VAL A 83 5.33 0.45 -0.18
N PHE A 84 4.62 1.58 -0.28
CA PHE A 84 4.95 2.78 0.49
C PHE A 84 4.93 2.52 2.00
N PHE A 85 3.86 1.93 2.53
CA PHE A 85 3.74 1.67 3.97
C PHE A 85 4.70 0.58 4.45
N THR A 86 5.01 -0.42 3.62
CA THR A 86 6.01 -1.44 3.96
C THR A 86 7.41 -0.83 4.03
N GLY A 87 7.79 -0.01 3.05
CA GLY A 87 9.07 0.71 3.07
C GLY A 87 9.17 1.68 4.25
N LEU A 88 8.10 2.42 4.53
CA LEU A 88 8.02 3.30 5.70
C LEU A 88 8.18 2.52 7.01
N ALA A 89 7.54 1.36 7.14
CA ALA A 89 7.68 0.50 8.33
C ALA A 89 9.13 0.02 8.50
N ILE A 90 9.80 -0.39 7.43
CA ILE A 90 11.22 -0.82 7.47
C ILE A 90 12.12 0.34 7.90
N VAL A 91 11.96 1.53 7.30
CA VAL A 91 12.76 2.71 7.64
C VAL A 91 12.55 3.12 9.09
N LEU A 92 11.29 3.29 9.52
CA LEU A 92 10.96 3.64 10.91
C LEU A 92 11.45 2.58 11.89
N GLY A 93 11.33 1.30 11.52
CA GLY A 93 11.82 0.18 12.32
C GLY A 93 13.33 0.18 12.45
N SER A 94 14.07 0.54 11.40
CA SER A 94 15.53 0.69 11.44
C SER A 94 15.96 1.85 12.34
N VAL A 95 15.28 3.00 12.23
CA VAL A 95 15.51 4.18 13.09
C VAL A 95 15.24 3.85 14.55
N TRP A 96 14.19 3.08 14.85
CA TRP A 96 13.88 2.63 16.21
C TRP A 96 14.86 1.54 16.69
N GLY A 97 15.23 0.61 15.81
CA GLY A 97 16.15 -0.49 16.12
C GLY A 97 17.56 -0.01 16.50
N LYS A 98 18.07 1.07 15.90
CA LYS A 98 19.41 1.58 16.19
C LYS A 98 19.65 1.88 17.69
N PRO A 99 18.81 2.67 18.38
CA PRO A 99 18.94 2.90 19.81
C PRO A 99 18.50 1.72 20.70
N VAL A 100 17.56 0.87 20.27
CA VAL A 100 17.07 -0.27 21.09
C VAL A 100 18.01 -1.48 21.03
N TRP A 101 18.56 -1.79 19.87
CA TRP A 101 19.37 -2.99 19.60
C TRP A 101 20.83 -2.69 19.27
N GLY A 102 21.21 -1.40 19.17
CA GLY A 102 22.56 -0.97 18.80
C GLY A 102 22.86 -1.03 17.30
N VAL A 103 21.96 -1.57 16.47
CA VAL A 103 22.16 -1.80 15.02
C VAL A 103 20.96 -1.34 14.19
N TRP A 104 21.22 -0.87 12.97
CA TRP A 104 20.17 -0.46 12.02
C TRP A 104 19.44 -1.66 11.39
N TRP A 105 20.12 -2.80 11.33
CA TRP A 105 19.60 -4.04 10.75
C TRP A 105 20.19 -5.24 11.48
N THR A 106 19.38 -6.29 11.60
CA THR A 106 19.76 -7.61 12.09
C THR A 106 18.95 -8.65 11.31
N TRP A 107 19.43 -9.89 11.27
CA TRP A 107 18.78 -11.01 10.58
C TRP A 107 17.64 -11.63 11.42
N ASP A 108 16.89 -10.78 12.11
CA ASP A 108 15.74 -11.18 12.88
C ASP A 108 14.60 -11.67 11.96
N PRO A 109 13.88 -12.76 12.32
CA PRO A 109 12.82 -13.33 11.49
C PRO A 109 11.74 -12.32 11.07
N ARG A 110 11.33 -11.39 11.95
CA ARG A 110 10.35 -10.34 11.61
C ARG A 110 10.91 -9.40 10.55
N LEU A 111 12.14 -8.95 10.72
CA LEU A 111 12.78 -8.00 9.81
C LEU A 111 12.93 -8.61 8.43
N VAL A 112 13.48 -9.83 8.35
CA VAL A 112 13.72 -10.54 7.08
C VAL A 112 12.41 -10.84 6.36
N THR A 113 11.40 -11.36 7.06
CA THR A 113 10.10 -11.65 6.43
C THR A 113 9.39 -10.37 5.96
N THR A 114 9.52 -9.26 6.71
CA THR A 114 8.97 -7.95 6.29
C THR A 114 9.70 -7.40 5.05
N ALA A 115 11.03 -7.55 4.97
CA ALA A 115 11.79 -7.19 3.78
C ALA A 115 11.40 -8.06 2.57
N LEU A 116 11.21 -9.37 2.76
CA LEU A 116 10.70 -10.25 1.71
C LEU A 116 9.30 -9.82 1.26
N MET A 117 8.42 -9.47 2.19
CA MET A 117 7.09 -8.91 1.90
C MET A 117 7.17 -7.64 1.04
N PHE A 118 8.14 -6.75 1.30
CA PHE A 118 8.41 -5.57 0.46
C PHE A 118 8.77 -5.96 -0.98
N PHE A 119 9.70 -6.91 -1.16
CA PHE A 119 10.08 -7.37 -2.49
C PHE A 119 8.96 -8.12 -3.21
N VAL A 120 8.09 -8.83 -2.49
CA VAL A 120 6.90 -9.47 -3.08
C VAL A 120 5.93 -8.42 -3.63
N TYR A 121 5.72 -7.30 -2.95
CA TYR A 121 4.97 -6.18 -3.53
C TYR A 121 5.61 -5.62 -4.80
N LEU A 122 6.93 -5.38 -4.77
CA LEU A 122 7.65 -4.90 -5.95
C LEU A 122 7.57 -5.88 -7.11
N GLY A 123 7.68 -7.19 -6.83
CA GLY A 123 7.51 -8.27 -7.81
C GLY A 123 6.11 -8.29 -8.41
N TYR A 124 5.06 -8.11 -7.60
CA TYR A 124 3.68 -7.98 -8.07
C TYR A 124 3.53 -6.82 -9.06
N LEU A 125 4.08 -5.64 -8.74
CA LEU A 125 4.02 -4.48 -9.63
C LEU A 125 4.90 -4.64 -10.87
N ALA A 126 6.07 -5.26 -10.75
CA ALA A 126 6.95 -5.56 -11.86
C ALA A 126 6.29 -6.51 -12.86
N LEU A 127 5.63 -7.58 -12.39
CA LEU A 127 4.84 -8.49 -13.23
C LEU A 127 3.79 -7.72 -14.04
N ARG A 128 3.11 -6.78 -13.40
CA ARG A 128 2.09 -5.95 -14.06
C ARG A 128 2.70 -5.06 -15.14
N ARG A 129 3.82 -4.40 -14.85
CA ARG A 129 4.52 -3.56 -15.83
C ARG A 129 5.10 -4.34 -17.00
N ALA A 130 5.58 -5.57 -16.76
CA ALA A 130 6.14 -6.42 -17.80
C ALA A 130 5.09 -7.06 -18.73
N THR A 131 3.81 -7.01 -18.38
CA THR A 131 2.73 -7.64 -19.16
C THR A 131 1.90 -6.58 -19.89
N LEU A 132 2.05 -6.51 -21.21
CA LEU A 132 1.40 -5.50 -22.05
C LEU A 132 -0.10 -5.74 -22.20
N ASP A 133 -0.51 -6.97 -22.55
CA ASP A 133 -1.92 -7.33 -22.72
C ASP A 133 -2.70 -7.14 -21.41
N PRO A 134 -3.74 -6.30 -21.36
CA PRO A 134 -4.46 -5.98 -20.13
C PRO A 134 -5.14 -7.19 -19.47
N GLN A 135 -5.67 -8.13 -20.25
CA GLN A 135 -6.39 -9.29 -19.73
C GLN A 135 -5.42 -10.33 -19.15
N VAL A 136 -4.33 -10.59 -19.86
CA VAL A 136 -3.24 -11.46 -19.38
C VAL A 136 -2.59 -10.84 -18.14
N ARG A 137 -2.36 -9.52 -18.12
CA ARG A 137 -1.84 -8.79 -16.97
C ARG A 137 -2.74 -8.98 -15.75
N ALA A 138 -4.04 -8.68 -15.89
CA ALA A 138 -4.99 -8.81 -14.79
C ALA A 138 -5.07 -10.25 -14.27
N ARG A 139 -5.08 -11.24 -15.16
CA ARG A 139 -5.09 -12.67 -14.78
C ARG A 139 -3.84 -13.07 -13.99
N ARG A 140 -2.65 -12.79 -14.52
CA ARG A 140 -1.37 -13.15 -13.86
C ARG A 140 -1.22 -12.42 -12.53
N ALA A 141 -1.56 -11.13 -12.51
CA ALA A 141 -1.52 -10.34 -11.29
C ALA A 141 -2.52 -10.86 -10.25
N ALA A 142 -3.73 -11.25 -10.64
CA ALA A 142 -4.70 -11.79 -9.69
C ALA A 142 -4.20 -13.09 -9.04
N VAL A 143 -3.59 -14.01 -9.81
CA VAL A 143 -2.95 -15.21 -9.25
C VAL A 143 -1.85 -14.85 -8.27
N PHE A 144 -0.94 -13.95 -8.67
CA PHE A 144 0.15 -13.54 -7.79
C PHE A 144 -0.39 -12.84 -6.53
N GLY A 145 -1.35 -11.93 -6.64
CA GLY A 145 -1.95 -11.24 -5.50
C GLY A 145 -2.58 -12.20 -4.48
N VAL A 146 -3.18 -13.30 -4.95
CA VAL A 146 -3.71 -14.36 -4.09
C VAL A 146 -2.59 -15.09 -3.35
N VAL A 147 -1.57 -15.56 -4.08
CA VAL A 147 -0.44 -16.31 -3.49
C VAL A 147 0.37 -15.44 -2.53
N ALA A 148 0.61 -14.18 -2.89
CA ALA A 148 1.41 -13.24 -2.13
C ALA A 148 0.84 -12.94 -0.73
N PHE A 149 -0.47 -13.13 -0.54
CA PHE A 149 -1.13 -12.93 0.75
C PHE A 149 -0.54 -13.82 1.87
N VAL A 150 0.05 -14.98 1.53
CA VAL A 150 0.73 -15.86 2.49
C VAL A 150 1.82 -15.15 3.30
N GLN A 151 2.38 -14.06 2.78
CA GLN A 151 3.37 -13.26 3.49
C GLN A 151 2.79 -12.61 4.74
N VAL A 152 1.51 -12.22 4.75
CA VAL A 152 0.90 -11.56 5.91
C VAL A 152 0.93 -12.45 7.16
N PRO A 153 0.41 -13.70 7.16
CA PRO A 153 0.51 -14.57 8.32
C PRO A 153 1.96 -14.98 8.63
N ILE A 154 2.82 -15.20 7.63
CA ILE A 154 4.24 -15.53 7.87
C ILE A 154 4.93 -14.41 8.64
N VAL A 155 4.79 -13.16 8.19
CA VAL A 155 5.37 -12.02 8.90
C VAL A 155 4.71 -11.90 10.27
N HIS A 156 3.37 -11.91 10.37
CA HIS A 156 2.67 -11.75 11.65
C HIS A 156 3.09 -12.78 12.71
N MET A 157 3.19 -14.04 12.33
CA MET A 157 3.54 -15.14 13.23
C MET A 157 5.04 -15.29 13.45
N SER A 158 5.89 -14.55 12.74
CA SER A 158 7.34 -14.74 12.78
C SER A 158 7.95 -14.60 14.19
N VAL A 159 7.33 -13.77 15.04
CA VAL A 159 7.77 -13.53 16.43
C VAL A 159 7.33 -14.63 17.40
N LEU A 160 6.39 -15.49 16.98
CA LEU A 160 5.92 -16.63 17.74
C LEU A 160 6.57 -17.93 17.26
N TRP A 161 6.79 -18.07 15.96
CA TRP A 161 7.39 -19.27 15.37
C TRP A 161 8.91 -19.36 15.56
N TRP A 162 9.61 -18.22 15.65
CA TRP A 162 11.06 -18.19 15.82
C TRP A 162 11.49 -17.31 16.98
N ARG A 163 12.69 -17.57 17.48
CA ARG A 163 13.36 -16.69 18.44
C ARG A 163 13.61 -15.34 17.77
N SER A 164 12.98 -14.30 18.30
CA SER A 164 13.02 -12.95 17.74
C SER A 164 13.46 -11.95 18.80
N LEU A 165 14.25 -10.96 18.39
CA LEU A 165 14.52 -9.75 19.15
C LEU A 165 13.33 -8.79 19.10
N HIS A 166 12.49 -8.93 18.08
CA HIS A 166 11.29 -8.12 17.94
C HIS A 166 10.26 -8.54 18.99
N GLN A 167 9.68 -7.54 19.65
CA GLN A 167 8.66 -7.75 20.67
C GLN A 167 7.45 -8.55 20.14
N PRO A 168 6.87 -9.45 20.96
CA PRO A 168 5.59 -10.11 20.67
C PRO A 168 4.43 -9.09 20.53
N PRO A 169 3.31 -9.49 19.91
CA PRO A 169 2.18 -8.58 19.71
C PRO A 169 1.55 -8.15 21.03
N THR A 170 1.29 -6.86 21.17
CA THR A 170 0.72 -6.23 22.38
C THR A 170 -0.78 -6.00 22.28
N VAL A 171 -1.32 -5.91 21.06
CA VAL A 171 -2.74 -5.62 20.77
C VAL A 171 -3.47 -6.89 20.28
N LEU A 172 -2.99 -7.47 19.17
CA LEU A 172 -3.57 -8.71 18.61
C LEU A 172 -2.89 -9.92 19.24
N ARG A 173 -3.33 -10.29 20.44
CA ARG A 173 -2.84 -11.46 21.20
C ARG A 173 -3.99 -12.20 21.89
N PRO A 174 -3.82 -13.47 22.29
CA PRO A 174 -4.74 -14.11 23.22
C PRO A 174 -4.72 -13.38 24.58
N GLY A 175 -5.90 -13.02 25.09
CA GLY A 175 -6.10 -12.28 26.34
C GLY A 175 -6.10 -10.76 26.19
N ASP A 176 -6.05 -10.05 27.32
CA ASP A 176 -6.12 -8.59 27.35
C ASP A 176 -4.87 -7.92 26.74
N PRO A 177 -5.01 -6.74 26.11
CA PRO A 177 -3.87 -5.97 25.64
C PRO A 177 -2.91 -5.63 26.79
N THR A 178 -1.62 -5.91 26.59
CA THR A 178 -0.59 -5.66 27.63
C THR A 178 0.02 -4.27 27.52
N ILE A 179 -0.77 -3.30 27.07
CA ILE A 179 -0.36 -1.90 26.85
C ILE A 179 -1.24 -0.99 27.70
N ASP A 180 -0.63 0.06 28.25
CA ASP A 180 -1.36 1.09 28.98
C ASP A 180 -2.49 1.67 28.12
N HIS A 181 -3.65 1.94 28.73
CA HIS A 181 -4.85 2.32 27.99
C HIS A 181 -4.69 3.68 27.28
N SER A 182 -3.93 4.60 27.87
CA SER A 182 -3.63 5.90 27.25
C SER A 182 -2.69 5.75 26.04
N MET A 183 -1.70 4.87 26.13
CA MET A 183 -0.82 4.52 25.00
C MET A 183 -1.60 3.80 23.91
N LEU A 184 -2.51 2.89 24.27
CA LEU A 184 -3.38 2.20 23.32
C LEU A 184 -4.30 3.18 22.59
N ALA A 185 -4.91 4.12 23.32
CA ALA A 185 -5.75 5.15 22.72
C ALA A 185 -4.97 6.02 21.72
N ALA A 186 -3.76 6.45 22.06
CA ALA A 186 -2.88 7.19 21.16
C ALA A 186 -2.49 6.36 19.92
N LEU A 187 -2.22 5.07 20.10
CA LEU A 187 -1.92 4.15 19.01
C LEU A 187 -3.12 3.97 18.07
N LEU A 188 -4.32 3.75 18.60
CA LEU A 188 -5.54 3.59 17.81
C LEU A 188 -5.92 4.89 17.07
N MET A 189 -5.70 6.05 17.69
CA MET A 189 -5.89 7.35 17.02
C MET A 189 -4.95 7.51 15.83
N ASN A 190 -3.68 7.14 15.98
CA ASN A 190 -2.74 7.17 14.84
C ASN A 190 -3.07 6.10 13.80
N LEU A 191 -3.50 4.90 14.20
CA LEU A 191 -3.95 3.87 13.27
C LEU A 191 -5.13 4.38 12.43
N LEU A 192 -6.09 5.05 13.05
CA LEU A 192 -7.21 5.68 12.34
C LEU A 192 -6.71 6.77 11.38
N ALA A 193 -5.88 7.70 11.85
CA ALA A 193 -5.34 8.78 11.03
C ALA A 193 -4.60 8.25 9.79
N PHE A 194 -3.70 7.30 9.99
CA PHE A 194 -2.96 6.64 8.92
C PHE A 194 -3.89 5.87 7.99
N THR A 195 -4.94 5.22 8.49
CA THR A 195 -5.93 4.51 7.64
C THR A 195 -6.70 5.49 6.74
N VAL A 196 -7.00 6.70 7.22
CA VAL A 196 -7.59 7.75 6.39
C VAL A 196 -6.60 8.23 5.33
N VAL A 197 -5.32 8.41 5.68
CA VAL A 197 -4.24 8.71 4.71
C VAL A 197 -4.11 7.61 3.64
N PHE A 198 -4.10 6.35 4.05
CA PHE A 198 -4.12 5.20 3.14
C PHE A 198 -5.30 5.26 2.17
N THR A 199 -6.49 5.59 2.69
CA THR A 199 -7.70 5.71 1.87
C THR A 199 -7.61 6.86 0.86
N VAL A 200 -6.98 7.99 1.23
CA VAL A 200 -6.69 9.09 0.30
C VAL A 200 -5.79 8.62 -0.82
N PHE A 201 -4.66 7.97 -0.50
CA PHE A 201 -3.72 7.47 -1.50
C PHE A 201 -4.35 6.41 -2.40
N LEU A 202 -5.07 5.45 -1.83
CA LEU A 202 -5.77 4.41 -2.58
C LEU A 202 -6.77 5.03 -3.57
N ARG A 203 -7.57 6.00 -3.13
CA ARG A 203 -8.52 6.71 -4.01
C ARG A 203 -7.82 7.49 -5.11
N ALA A 204 -6.72 8.16 -4.81
CA ALA A 204 -5.94 8.90 -5.79
C ALA A 204 -5.37 7.95 -6.87
N ARG A 205 -4.78 6.83 -6.47
CA ARG A 205 -4.25 5.80 -7.39
C ARG A 205 -5.34 5.16 -8.24
N MET A 206 -6.50 4.84 -7.65
CA MET A 206 -7.67 4.32 -8.37
C MET A 206 -8.20 5.28 -9.43
N ARG A 207 -8.29 6.58 -9.11
CA ARG A 207 -8.73 7.61 -10.04
C ARG A 207 -7.75 7.78 -11.19
N LEU A 208 -6.45 7.79 -10.89
CA LEU A 208 -5.41 7.87 -11.91
C LEU A 208 -5.46 6.66 -12.86
N ALA A 209 -5.61 5.45 -12.32
CA ALA A 209 -5.72 4.25 -13.13
C ALA A 209 -6.97 4.27 -14.03
N ALA A 210 -8.11 4.74 -13.54
CA ALA A 210 -9.31 4.89 -14.36
C ALA A 210 -9.12 5.92 -15.48
N ALA A 211 -8.48 7.06 -15.18
CA ALA A 211 -8.19 8.10 -16.17
C ALA A 211 -7.21 7.62 -17.26
N HIS A 212 -6.21 6.81 -16.90
CA HIS A 212 -5.31 6.20 -17.88
C HIS A 212 -6.07 5.24 -18.81
N ASP A 213 -6.92 4.37 -18.26
CA ASP A 213 -7.72 3.46 -19.08
C ASP A 213 -8.68 4.21 -20.04
N GLU A 214 -9.25 5.35 -19.60
CA GLU A 214 -10.09 6.22 -20.44
C GLU A 214 -9.29 6.91 -21.55
N ALA A 215 -8.06 7.36 -21.25
CA ALA A 215 -7.16 7.94 -22.23
C ALA A 215 -6.71 6.92 -23.28
N ASP A 216 -6.38 5.70 -22.87
CA ASP A 216 -6.00 4.61 -23.78
C ASP A 216 -7.18 4.14 -24.66
N ALA A 217 -8.42 4.29 -24.18
CA ALA A 217 -9.63 3.94 -24.92
C ALA A 217 -10.05 5.01 -25.93
N THR A 218 -9.58 6.26 -25.78
CA THR A 218 -9.91 7.37 -26.68
C THR A 218 -8.82 7.48 -27.74
N PRO A 219 -9.08 7.15 -29.02
CA PRO A 219 -8.08 7.32 -30.06
C PRO A 219 -7.69 8.79 -30.15
N GLY A 220 -6.41 9.11 -29.98
CA GLY A 220 -5.89 10.43 -30.33
C GLY A 220 -6.04 10.70 -31.84
N PRO A 221 -5.86 11.94 -32.30
CA PRO A 221 -5.80 12.24 -33.72
C PRO A 221 -4.78 11.30 -34.37
N LEU A 222 -5.20 10.51 -35.37
CA LEU A 222 -4.27 9.67 -36.08
C LEU A 222 -3.26 10.60 -36.76
N ALA A 223 -1.99 10.20 -36.81
CA ALA A 223 -0.94 10.99 -37.48
C ALA A 223 -1.24 11.28 -38.97
N GLY A 224 -2.29 10.67 -39.54
CA GLY A 224 -2.80 10.93 -40.89
C GLY A 224 -4.05 11.84 -40.96
N ASP A 225 -4.72 12.19 -39.85
CA ASP A 225 -5.96 13.00 -39.89
C ASP A 225 -5.69 14.45 -40.34
N ALA A 226 -4.44 14.92 -40.21
CA ALA A 226 -3.98 16.20 -40.72
C ALA A 226 -3.47 16.15 -42.17
N VAL A 227 -3.34 14.95 -42.76
CA VAL A 227 -2.79 14.76 -44.10
C VAL A 227 -3.95 14.49 -45.07
N SER A 228 -4.39 15.53 -45.76
CA SER A 228 -5.28 15.37 -46.91
C SER A 228 -4.48 14.79 -48.09
N ALA A 229 -4.95 13.68 -48.66
CA ALA A 229 -4.36 13.14 -49.89
C ALA A 229 -4.37 14.21 -50.99
N PRO A 230 -3.30 14.37 -51.78
CA PRO A 230 -3.29 15.30 -52.91
C PRO A 230 -4.43 14.95 -53.87
N ARG A 231 -5.25 15.93 -54.24
CA ARG A 231 -6.25 15.76 -55.31
C ARG A 231 -5.50 15.56 -56.62
N LEU A 232 -5.54 14.34 -57.16
CA LEU A 232 -5.07 14.03 -58.51
C LEU A 232 -6.10 14.57 -59.52
N GLU A 233 -6.17 15.88 -59.66
CA GLU A 233 -6.84 16.50 -60.81
C GLU A 233 -5.85 16.45 -61.99
N GLY A 234 -6.12 15.59 -62.98
CA GLY A 234 -5.45 15.65 -64.29
C GLY A 234 -4.74 14.41 -64.82
N VAL A 235 -4.94 13.19 -64.29
CA VAL A 235 -4.49 11.98 -65.01
C VAL A 235 -5.59 11.54 -65.96
N THR A 236 -5.66 12.18 -67.13
CA THR A 236 -6.37 11.62 -68.28
C THR A 236 -5.72 10.29 -68.64
N ARG A 237 -6.49 9.21 -68.56
CA ARG A 237 -6.13 7.94 -69.16
C ARG A 237 -6.38 8.06 -70.66
N ASP A 238 -5.39 8.56 -71.39
CA ASP A 238 -5.40 8.48 -72.85
C ASP A 238 -4.62 7.23 -73.28
N GLY A 239 -5.34 6.31 -73.94
CA GLY A 239 -4.82 5.37 -74.95
C GLY A 239 -4.10 4.13 -74.46
#